data_AF-A0AAN3KL55-F1
#
_entry.id   AF-A0AAN3KL55-F1
#
_cell.length_a   1.000
_cell.length_b   1.000
_cell.length_c   1.000
_cell.angle_alpha   90.00
_cell.angle_beta   90.00
_cell.angle_gamma   90.00
#
_symmetry.space_group_name_H-M   'P 1'
#
loop_
_entity.id
_entity.type
_entity.pdbx_description
1 polymer ?
#
loop_
_entity_poly.entity_id
_entity_poly.type
_entity_poly.pdbx_seq_one_letter_code
_entity_poly.pdbx_strand_id
1 'polypeptide(L)'
;MQTDIFILRQVLNINVGLGSDIPAGHSPSIFEACLHAITASKALNDGGNSQLSSEVWGYSGASVSFREAFWLATGGDGKILDLPIGKLRKDYFVDTIVIDTNGHNLDIIIYDDTTEDILQKLII
;
A
#
# COMPACT_ATOMS: atom_id res chain seq x y z
N MET A 1 18.62 -13.21 14.26
CA MET A 1 17.39 -13.51 13.49
C MET A 1 17.34 -12.45 12.42
N GLN A 2 17.61 -12.82 11.16
CA GLN A 2 17.69 -11.88 10.05
C GLN A 2 16.26 -11.54 9.64
N THR A 3 15.79 -10.34 9.99
CA THR A 3 14.50 -9.81 9.56
C THR A 3 14.69 -9.24 8.17
N ASP A 4 14.35 -10.03 7.16
CA ASP A 4 14.39 -9.59 5.77
C ASP A 4 13.10 -8.88 5.36
N ILE A 5 13.22 -7.87 4.50
CA ILE A 5 12.09 -7.17 3.90
C ILE A 5 11.47 -8.08 2.82
N PHE A 6 10.15 -8.28 2.88
CA PHE A 6 9.43 -9.02 1.84
C PHE A 6 9.50 -8.29 0.49
N ILE A 7 9.96 -8.98 -0.56
CA ILE A 7 10.13 -8.42 -1.91
C ILE A 7 8.78 -8.40 -2.64
N LEU A 8 7.88 -7.50 -2.24
CA LEU A 8 6.51 -7.40 -2.77
C LEU A 8 6.47 -7.33 -4.31
N ARG A 9 7.38 -6.60 -4.94
CA ARG A 9 7.43 -6.45 -6.40
C ARG A 9 7.52 -7.80 -7.15
N GLN A 10 8.21 -8.80 -6.61
CA GLN A 10 8.42 -10.09 -7.27
C GLN A 10 7.14 -10.94 -7.34
N VAL A 11 6.14 -10.64 -6.50
CA VAL A 11 4.92 -11.44 -6.37
C VAL A 11 3.68 -10.74 -6.93
N LEU A 12 3.81 -9.54 -7.52
CA LEU A 12 2.65 -8.81 -8.08
C LEU A 12 2.00 -9.52 -9.29
N ASN A 13 2.60 -10.59 -9.80
CA ASN A 13 2.04 -11.45 -10.85
C ASN A 13 1.06 -12.51 -10.32
N ILE A 14 0.94 -12.69 -9.00
CA ILE A 14 -0.06 -13.54 -8.35
C ILE A 14 -1.04 -12.68 -7.54
N ASN A 15 -2.09 -13.31 -6.99
CA ASN A 15 -3.04 -12.61 -6.12
C ASN A 15 -2.35 -12.28 -4.78
N VAL A 16 -2.10 -11.01 -4.53
CA VAL A 16 -1.45 -10.47 -3.32
C VAL A 16 -2.28 -9.30 -2.79
N GLY A 17 -2.17 -9.06 -1.49
CA GLY A 17 -3.02 -8.20 -0.68
C GLY A 17 -2.27 -7.60 0.49
N LEU A 18 -2.95 -6.76 1.27
CA LEU A 18 -2.34 -6.09 2.42
C LEU A 18 -3.12 -6.40 3.70
N GLY A 19 -2.39 -6.49 4.81
CA GLY A 19 -2.96 -6.70 6.13
C GLY A 19 -2.23 -5.86 7.16
N SER A 20 -2.94 -5.48 8.22
CA SER A 20 -2.36 -4.76 9.37
C SER A 20 -1.53 -5.65 10.28
N ASP A 21 -1.74 -6.98 10.22
CA ASP A 21 -1.07 -7.98 11.06
C ASP A 21 -1.23 -7.76 12.57
N ILE A 22 -2.39 -7.25 13.02
CA ILE A 22 -2.66 -7.11 14.46
C ILE A 22 -2.67 -8.49 15.15
N PRO A 23 -1.98 -8.65 16.30
CA PRO A 23 -1.36 -7.59 17.13
C PRO A 23 0.13 -7.36 16.90
N ALA A 24 0.77 -8.06 15.95
CA ALA A 24 2.18 -7.85 15.65
C ALA A 24 2.43 -6.49 14.98
N GLY A 25 1.53 -6.06 14.10
CA GLY A 25 1.42 -4.70 13.63
C GLY A 25 0.75 -3.78 14.65
N HIS A 26 1.25 -2.56 14.74
CA HIS A 26 0.86 -1.60 15.77
C HIS A 26 -0.38 -0.77 15.42
N SER A 27 -0.76 -0.71 14.14
CA SER A 27 -1.88 0.12 13.67
C SER A 27 -2.95 -0.70 12.97
N PRO A 28 -4.25 -0.45 13.26
CA PRO A 28 -5.37 -1.05 12.53
C PRO A 28 -5.62 -0.41 11.17
N SER A 29 -4.93 0.69 10.83
CA SER A 29 -5.18 1.43 9.60
C SER A 29 -4.63 0.71 8.37
N ILE A 30 -5.50 0.43 7.40
CA ILE A 30 -5.07 -0.12 6.10
C ILE A 30 -4.28 0.91 5.27
N PHE A 31 -4.51 2.21 5.50
CA PHE A 31 -3.70 3.27 4.89
C PHE A 31 -2.25 3.22 5.41
N GLU A 32 -2.06 2.94 6.70
CA GLU A 32 -0.72 2.72 7.24
C GLU A 32 -0.10 1.42 6.71
N ALA A 33 -0.88 0.36 6.52
CA ALA A 33 -0.38 -0.85 5.84
C ALA A 33 0.11 -0.55 4.41
N CYS A 34 -0.61 0.30 3.66
CA CYS A 34 -0.16 0.80 2.36
C CYS A 34 1.15 1.57 2.48
N LEU A 35 1.24 2.50 3.43
CA LEU A 35 2.45 3.29 3.69
C LEU A 35 3.65 2.41 4.05
N HIS A 36 3.46 1.39 4.88
CA HIS A 36 4.51 0.44 5.25
C HIS A 36 4.98 -0.37 4.02
N ALA A 37 4.07 -0.83 3.17
CA ALA A 37 4.42 -1.55 1.95
C ALA A 37 5.24 -0.66 0.99
N ILE A 38 4.83 0.60 0.80
CA ILE A 38 5.56 1.58 -0.02
C ILE A 38 6.94 1.84 0.58
N THR A 39 7.01 2.14 1.88
CA THR A 39 8.26 2.45 2.59
C THR A 39 9.24 1.28 2.54
N ALA A 40 8.78 0.07 2.83
CA ALA A 40 9.61 -1.14 2.79
C ALA A 40 10.13 -1.42 1.37
N SER A 41 9.28 -1.25 0.35
CA SER A 41 9.67 -1.46 -1.05
C SER A 41 10.71 -0.43 -1.54
N LYS A 42 10.61 0.84 -1.10
CA LYS A 42 11.59 1.89 -1.37
C LYS A 42 12.91 1.62 -0.65
N ALA A 43 12.84 1.24 0.63
CA ALA A 43 14.03 0.85 1.38
C ALA A 43 14.75 -0.30 0.67
N LEU A 44 14.03 -1.32 0.20
CA LEU A 44 14.59 -2.43 -0.55
C LEU A 44 15.20 -1.99 -1.90
N ASN A 45 14.54 -1.05 -2.60
CA ASN A 45 15.02 -0.49 -3.86
C ASN A 45 16.35 0.25 -3.68
N ASP A 46 16.51 0.98 -2.58
CA ASP A 46 17.64 1.90 -2.37
C ASP A 46 18.81 1.28 -1.59
N GLY A 47 18.70 0.03 -1.13
CA GLY A 47 19.81 -0.68 -0.47
C GLY A 47 19.46 -1.50 0.78
N GLY A 48 18.20 -1.61 1.17
CA GLY A 48 17.74 -2.25 2.41
C GLY A 48 17.81 -3.78 2.45
N ASN A 49 18.51 -4.45 1.52
CA ASN A 49 18.64 -5.90 1.53
C ASN A 49 19.99 -6.33 2.13
N SER A 50 19.95 -6.82 3.37
CA SER A 50 21.14 -7.31 4.08
C SER A 50 21.76 -8.58 3.49
N GLN A 51 21.07 -9.26 2.57
CA GLN A 51 21.55 -10.46 1.88
C GLN A 51 22.33 -10.14 0.59
N LEU A 52 22.29 -8.90 0.09
CA LEU A 52 23.02 -8.49 -1.10
C LEU A 52 24.44 -8.06 -0.70
N SER A 53 25.43 -8.37 -1.55
CA SER A 53 26.80 -7.88 -1.35
C SER A 53 26.81 -6.35 -1.41
N SER A 54 27.78 -5.71 -0.75
CA SER A 54 27.97 -4.24 -0.79
C SER A 54 28.17 -3.66 -2.21
N GLU A 55 28.38 -4.54 -3.20
CA GLU A 55 28.51 -4.21 -4.61
C GLU A 55 27.14 -4.14 -5.32
N VAL A 56 26.11 -4.80 -4.78
CA VAL A 56 24.72 -4.77 -5.25
C VAL A 56 23.89 -3.91 -4.29
N TRP A 57 23.77 -2.62 -4.62
CA TRP A 57 22.96 -1.66 -3.85
C TRP A 57 21.47 -1.88 -4.14
N GLY A 58 20.81 -2.70 -3.30
CA GLY A 58 19.36 -2.88 -3.32
C GLY A 58 18.84 -3.71 -4.49
N TYR A 59 17.52 -3.86 -4.54
CA TYR A 59 16.83 -4.52 -5.66
C TYR A 59 16.19 -3.46 -6.56
N SER A 60 16.95 -2.97 -7.54
CA SER A 60 16.47 -1.93 -8.47
C SER A 60 15.13 -2.34 -9.10
N GLY A 61 14.15 -1.45 -9.01
CA GLY A 61 12.78 -1.70 -9.46
C GLY A 61 11.86 -2.32 -8.41
N ALA A 62 12.33 -2.57 -7.18
CA ALA A 62 11.52 -3.11 -6.10
C ALA A 62 10.41 -2.17 -5.61
N SER A 63 10.58 -0.86 -5.81
CA SER A 63 9.64 0.15 -5.30
C SER A 63 8.22 -0.09 -5.82
N VAL A 64 7.24 0.03 -4.93
CA VAL A 64 5.81 -0.08 -5.22
C VAL A 64 5.16 1.29 -5.06
N SER A 65 4.30 1.64 -6.01
CA SER A 65 3.57 2.91 -6.04
C SER A 65 2.39 2.91 -5.07
N PHE A 66 1.90 4.10 -4.70
CA PHE A 66 0.69 4.20 -3.87
C PHE A 66 -0.55 3.60 -4.56
N ARG A 67 -0.64 3.66 -5.89
CA ARG A 67 -1.73 3.04 -6.65
C ARG A 67 -1.72 1.52 -6.52
N GLU A 68 -0.54 0.92 -6.61
CA GLU A 68 -0.36 -0.52 -6.42
C GLU A 68 -0.70 -0.90 -4.98
N ALA A 69 -0.19 -0.19 -3.98
CA ALA A 69 -0.52 -0.44 -2.58
C ALA A 69 -2.02 -0.31 -2.30
N PHE A 70 -2.66 0.77 -2.78
CA PHE A 70 -4.10 0.99 -2.64
C PHE A 70 -4.93 -0.08 -3.35
N TRP A 71 -4.48 -0.53 -4.53
CA TRP A 71 -5.10 -1.65 -5.22
C TRP A 71 -5.02 -2.94 -4.39
N LEU A 72 -3.84 -3.26 -3.85
CA LEU A 72 -3.67 -4.46 -3.01
C LEU A 72 -4.62 -4.44 -1.81
N ALA A 73 -4.76 -3.29 -1.14
CA ALA A 73 -5.67 -3.08 0.00
C ALA A 73 -7.17 -3.02 -0.35
N THR A 74 -7.55 -3.08 -1.63
CA THR A 74 -8.95 -2.96 -2.07
C THR A 74 -9.32 -4.06 -3.07
N GLY A 75 -9.21 -3.79 -4.37
CA GLY A 75 -9.57 -4.72 -5.43
C GLY A 75 -8.67 -5.95 -5.49
N GLY A 76 -7.45 -5.87 -4.95
CA GLY A 76 -6.49 -6.96 -4.77
C GLY A 76 -6.95 -7.94 -3.69
N ASP A 77 -7.23 -7.46 -2.48
CA ASP A 77 -7.79 -8.28 -1.40
C ASP A 77 -9.12 -8.94 -1.79
N GLY A 78 -10.01 -8.21 -2.47
CA GLY A 78 -11.24 -8.80 -3.00
C GLY A 78 -10.98 -9.98 -3.95
N LYS A 79 -9.91 -9.92 -4.78
CA LYS A 79 -9.49 -11.04 -5.62
C LYS A 79 -8.89 -12.20 -4.83
N ILE A 80 -8.13 -11.93 -3.77
CA ILE A 80 -7.53 -12.98 -2.92
C ILE A 80 -8.60 -13.76 -2.19
N LEU A 81 -9.59 -13.06 -1.66
CA LEU A 81 -10.67 -13.65 -0.89
C LEU A 81 -11.74 -14.31 -1.77
N ASP A 82 -11.65 -14.17 -3.09
CA ASP A 82 -12.67 -14.57 -4.06
C ASP A 82 -14.05 -13.99 -3.72
N LEU A 83 -14.06 -12.70 -3.34
CA LEU A 83 -15.26 -11.97 -2.95
C LEU A 83 -15.51 -10.79 -3.91
N PRO A 84 -16.78 -10.47 -4.22
CA PRO A 84 -17.13 -9.35 -5.08
C PRO A 84 -17.09 -8.02 -4.29
N ILE A 85 -15.91 -7.66 -3.76
CA ILE A 85 -15.66 -6.46 -2.94
C ILE A 85 -14.47 -5.64 -3.47
N GLY A 86 -14.22 -4.48 -2.86
CA GLY A 86 -13.03 -3.66 -3.12
C GLY A 86 -13.04 -2.89 -4.46
N LYS A 87 -14.17 -2.85 -5.16
CA LYS A 87 -14.33 -2.10 -6.43
C LYS A 87 -15.71 -1.47 -6.51
N LEU A 88 -15.75 -0.23 -6.99
CA LEU A 88 -16.99 0.45 -7.36
C LEU A 88 -17.43 0.01 -8.75
N ARG A 89 -18.11 -1.13 -8.83
CA ARG A 89 -18.59 -1.72 -10.08
C ARG A 89 -19.93 -2.40 -9.84
N LYS A 90 -20.76 -2.49 -10.89
CA LYS A 90 -21.95 -3.35 -10.89
C LYS A 90 -21.59 -4.77 -10.44
N ASP A 91 -22.49 -5.39 -9.67
CA ASP A 91 -22.38 -6.76 -9.14
C ASP A 91 -21.32 -6.93 -8.02
N TYR A 92 -20.78 -5.83 -7.49
CA TYR A 92 -19.93 -5.81 -6.30
C TYR A 92 -20.68 -5.19 -5.10
N PHE A 93 -20.32 -5.58 -3.89
CA PHE A 93 -20.80 -4.92 -2.68
C PHE A 93 -20.25 -3.49 -2.60
N VAL A 94 -21.06 -2.60 -2.05
CA VAL A 94 -20.74 -1.18 -1.90
C VAL A 94 -20.23 -0.93 -0.48
N ASP A 95 -18.97 -1.30 -0.26
CA ASP A 95 -18.25 -1.05 0.99
C ASP A 95 -17.32 0.14 0.76
N THR A 96 -17.70 1.32 1.26
CA THR A 96 -17.03 2.58 0.90
C THR A 96 -16.74 3.45 2.11
N ILE A 97 -15.59 4.12 2.06
CA ILE A 97 -15.23 5.19 2.98
C ILE A 97 -15.39 6.52 2.24
N VAL A 98 -16.18 7.43 2.79
CA VAL A 98 -16.32 8.80 2.30
C VAL A 98 -15.41 9.68 3.15
N ILE A 99 -14.51 10.41 2.50
CA ILE A 99 -13.55 11.29 3.17
C ILE A 99 -13.96 12.73 2.88
N ASP A 100 -14.29 13.47 3.94
CA ASP A 100 -14.58 14.90 3.84
C ASP A 100 -13.26 15.69 3.87
N THR A 101 -12.91 16.25 2.73
CA THR A 101 -11.69 17.03 2.54
C THR A 101 -11.86 18.53 2.80
N ASN A 102 -13.00 18.97 3.34
CA ASN A 102 -13.25 20.36 3.72
C ASN A 102 -13.35 20.57 5.25
N GLY A 103 -13.06 19.52 6.03
CA GLY A 103 -13.11 19.56 7.49
C GLY A 103 -12.09 20.53 8.11
N HIS A 104 -12.42 21.04 9.30
CA HIS A 104 -11.60 22.04 10.01
C HIS A 104 -10.30 21.49 10.64
N ASN A 105 -10.15 20.16 10.74
CA ASN A 105 -8.99 19.48 11.35
C ASN A 105 -8.38 18.47 10.37
N LEU A 106 -8.01 18.94 9.18
CA LEU A 106 -7.32 18.11 8.20
C LEU A 106 -5.81 18.27 8.35
N ASP A 107 -5.11 17.15 8.53
CA ASP A 107 -3.65 17.10 8.48
C ASP A 107 -3.11 17.07 7.02
N ILE A 108 -4.01 17.11 6.03
CA ILE A 108 -3.69 17.19 4.61
C ILE A 108 -3.96 18.59 4.06
N ILE A 109 -2.98 19.15 3.33
CA ILE A 109 -3.13 20.41 2.62
C ILE A 109 -3.55 20.12 1.19
N ILE A 110 -4.70 20.68 0.78
CA ILE A 110 -5.25 20.52 -0.56
C ILE A 110 -5.11 21.83 -1.34
N TYR A 111 -4.43 21.80 -2.48
CA TYR A 111 -4.20 22.96 -3.33
C TYR A 111 -4.22 22.55 -4.81
N ASP A 112 -5.32 22.89 -5.52
CA ASP A 112 -5.55 22.54 -6.93
C ASP A 112 -5.27 21.06 -7.27
N ASP A 113 -5.42 20.18 -6.27
CA ASP A 113 -5.08 18.76 -6.38
C ASP A 113 -6.15 17.99 -7.15
N THR A 114 -5.71 16.99 -7.92
CA THR A 114 -6.62 15.99 -8.47
C THR A 114 -7.09 15.02 -7.38
N THR A 115 -8.15 14.24 -7.65
CA THR A 115 -8.58 13.15 -6.74
C THR A 115 -7.45 12.16 -6.44
N GLU A 116 -6.55 11.96 -7.39
CA GLU A 116 -5.42 11.07 -7.23
C GLU A 116 -4.35 11.65 -6.29
N ASP A 117 -4.05 12.94 -6.42
CA ASP A 117 -3.10 13.62 -5.53
C ASP A 117 -3.63 13.62 -4.09
N ILE A 118 -4.95 13.84 -3.92
CA ILE A 118 -5.62 13.72 -2.62
C ILE A 118 -5.48 12.30 -2.07
N LEU A 119 -5.74 11.26 -2.88
CA LEU A 119 -5.57 9.86 -2.46
C LEU A 119 -4.12 9.57 -2.05
N GLN A 120 -3.15 10.07 -2.81
CA GLN A 120 -1.74 9.90 -2.47
C GLN A 120 -1.41 10.53 -1.12
N LYS A 121 -1.88 11.75 -0.85
CA LYS A 121 -1.69 12.46 0.43
C LYS A 121 -2.41 11.80 1.61
N LEU A 122 -3.46 11.03 1.36
CA LEU A 122 -4.14 10.24 2.40
C LEU A 122 -3.33 8.99 2.78
N ILE A 123 -2.46 8.50 1.89
CA ILE A 123 -1.64 7.31 2.11
C ILE A 123 -0.23 7.68 2.60
N ILE A 124 0.35 8.80 2.13
CA ILE A 124 1.76 9.18 2.33
C ILE A 124 1.86 10.47 3.15
#